data_AF-A0A7C0U6I7-F1
#
_entry.id   AF-A0A7C0U6I7-F1
#
_cell.length_a   1.000
_cell.length_b   1.000
_cell.length_c   1.000
_cell.angle_alpha   90.00
_cell.angle_beta   90.00
_cell.angle_gamma   90.00
#
_symmetry.space_group_name_H-M   'P 1'
#
loop_
_entity.id
_entity.type
_entity.pdbx_description
1 polymer ?
#
loop_
_entity_poly.entity_id
_entity_poly.type
_entity_poly.pdbx_seq_one_letter_code
_entity_poly.pdbx_strand_id
1 'polypeptide(L)'
;MTRKYLGQEVVSQYEAIFAGFLDYMPNPDLLLSTTGETLEVYNKMLLDPHISSMLDLRKSFTKGRAWDLEPPGNDAVSTRSTELVKDVLKKTNLAHGISQLLTALEYGFAVAELVWRQEDGLWIPSLKGRAQKRFVLSLKGELMLADPYPKTLRTKYKFMVYRNQPRDENPYGTALLARCYWPWTFKRAGLRFWLTMCEKFGVPTILALFKCDSDEEAERRAQAIAAALYNIQSNAAAA
;
A
#
# COMPACT_ATOMS: atom_id res chain seq x y z
N MET A 1 -42.04 18.14 -16.91
CA MET A 1 -41.65 17.18 -15.84
C MET A 1 -40.28 16.51 -16.07
N THR A 2 -39.50 16.86 -17.09
CA THR A 2 -38.38 16.03 -17.57
C THR A 2 -36.96 16.48 -17.17
N ARG A 3 -36.76 17.71 -16.67
CA ARG A 3 -35.41 18.22 -16.32
C ARG A 3 -34.90 17.80 -14.93
N LYS A 4 -35.79 17.40 -14.01
CA LYS A 4 -35.40 17.01 -12.64
C LYS A 4 -34.60 15.70 -12.59
N TYR A 5 -34.85 14.79 -13.53
CA TYR A 5 -34.19 13.48 -13.58
C TYR A 5 -32.75 13.52 -14.09
N LEU A 6 -32.37 14.55 -14.88
CA LEU A 6 -31.00 14.68 -15.39
C LEU A 6 -29.98 15.06 -14.30
N GLY A 7 -30.44 15.74 -13.24
CA GLY A 7 -29.58 16.19 -12.14
C GLY A 7 -29.59 15.27 -10.91
N GLN A 8 -30.38 14.19 -10.95
CA GLN A 8 -30.47 13.23 -9.85
C GLN A 8 -29.86 11.90 -10.28
N GLU A 9 -28.99 11.37 -9.43
CA GLU A 9 -28.51 10.01 -9.55
C GLU A 9 -29.68 9.06 -9.24
N VAL A 10 -30.09 8.27 -10.24
CA VAL A 10 -31.25 7.37 -10.14
C VAL A 10 -30.86 5.98 -9.61
N VAL A 11 -29.58 5.61 -9.71
CA VAL A 11 -29.05 4.29 -9.33
C VAL A 11 -27.86 4.49 -8.41
N SER A 12 -28.10 5.05 -7.22
CA SER A 12 -27.05 5.23 -6.22
C SER A 12 -26.85 3.91 -5.46
N GLN A 13 -25.66 3.30 -5.54
CA GLN A 13 -25.37 2.05 -4.80
C GLN A 13 -25.49 2.22 -3.27
N TYR A 14 -25.38 3.46 -2.81
CA TYR A 14 -25.45 3.82 -1.41
C TYR A 14 -26.83 3.55 -0.77
N GLU A 15 -27.90 3.48 -1.56
CA GLU A 15 -29.24 3.11 -1.08
C GLU A 15 -29.37 1.60 -0.81
N ALA A 16 -28.69 0.75 -1.59
CA ALA A 16 -28.74 -0.70 -1.44
C ALA A 16 -27.92 -1.21 -0.23
N ILE A 17 -26.83 -0.52 0.13
CA ILE A 17 -25.97 -0.87 1.27
C ILE A 17 -26.54 -0.33 2.60
N PHE A 18 -27.49 0.62 2.55
CA PHE A 18 -28.15 1.23 3.71
C PHE A 18 -28.92 0.23 4.61
N ALA A 19 -29.14 -1.01 4.14
CA ALA A 19 -29.74 -2.09 4.91
C ALA A 19 -28.78 -2.77 5.92
N GLY A 20 -27.49 -2.43 5.89
CA GLY A 20 -26.48 -2.94 6.81
C GLY A 20 -26.29 -2.04 8.04
N PHE A 21 -26.15 -2.65 9.21
CA PHE A 21 -25.99 -2.03 10.55
C PHE A 21 -24.75 -1.10 10.73
N LEU A 22 -24.04 -0.73 9.66
CA LEU A 22 -22.78 0.02 9.68
C LEU A 22 -22.88 1.29 8.82
N ASP A 23 -22.68 2.46 9.44
CA ASP A 23 -22.61 3.77 8.76
C ASP A 23 -21.36 3.94 7.86
N TYR A 24 -20.48 2.94 7.81
CA TYR A 24 -19.23 2.96 7.08
C TYR A 24 -19.04 1.72 6.21
N MET A 25 -18.33 1.88 5.09
CA MET A 25 -18.04 0.77 4.20
C MET A 25 -16.71 0.13 4.60
N PRO A 26 -16.63 -1.18 4.91
CA PRO A 26 -15.36 -1.87 4.96
C PRO A 26 -14.64 -1.75 3.62
N ASN A 27 -13.31 -1.66 3.60
CA ASN A 27 -12.57 -1.57 2.33
C ASN A 27 -12.89 -2.79 1.44
N PRO A 28 -13.49 -2.61 0.24
CA PRO A 28 -13.96 -3.71 -0.60
C PRO A 28 -12.83 -4.34 -1.43
N ASP A 29 -11.57 -4.13 -1.05
CA ASP A 29 -10.42 -4.77 -1.68
C ASP A 29 -10.53 -6.30 -1.57
N LEU A 30 -10.84 -6.93 -2.70
CA LEU A 30 -11.05 -8.37 -2.83
C LEU A 30 -9.86 -9.18 -2.33
N LEU A 31 -8.65 -8.65 -2.47
CA LEU A 31 -7.46 -9.35 -2.00
C LEU A 31 -7.49 -9.47 -0.47
N LEU A 32 -7.76 -8.36 0.22
CA LEU A 32 -7.75 -8.31 1.69
C LEU A 32 -8.88 -9.18 2.26
N SER A 33 -10.06 -9.13 1.65
CA SER A 33 -11.18 -9.97 2.07
C SER A 33 -10.93 -11.47 1.86
N THR A 34 -10.32 -11.86 0.73
CA THR A 34 -10.06 -13.27 0.40
C THR A 34 -8.91 -13.86 1.22
N THR A 35 -7.88 -13.07 1.49
CA THR A 35 -6.67 -13.54 2.20
C THR A 35 -6.72 -13.36 3.71
N GLY A 36 -7.64 -12.53 4.22
CA GLY A 36 -7.66 -12.12 5.63
C GLY A 36 -6.52 -11.17 6.01
N GLU A 37 -5.72 -10.71 5.04
CA GLU A 37 -4.64 -9.75 5.25
C GLU A 37 -5.21 -8.34 5.48
N THR A 38 -4.43 -7.51 6.15
CA THR A 38 -4.74 -6.09 6.32
C THR A 38 -3.93 -5.23 5.35
N LEU A 39 -4.17 -3.92 5.33
CA LEU A 39 -3.34 -2.97 4.57
C LEU A 39 -1.84 -3.05 4.93
N GLU A 40 -1.46 -3.68 6.05
CA GLU A 40 -0.05 -3.88 6.41
C GLU A 40 0.69 -4.82 5.45
N VAL A 41 -0.02 -5.69 4.72
CA VAL A 41 0.63 -6.54 3.71
C VAL A 41 1.28 -5.71 2.60
N TYR A 42 0.68 -4.57 2.27
CA TYR A 42 1.23 -3.61 1.31
C TYR A 42 2.53 -2.99 1.80
N ASN A 43 2.69 -2.72 3.11
CA ASN A 43 3.98 -2.30 3.67
C ASN A 43 5.06 -3.38 3.48
N LYS A 44 4.72 -4.67 3.66
CA LYS A 44 5.65 -5.78 3.42
C LYS A 44 6.04 -5.88 1.94
N MET A 45 5.09 -5.60 1.03
CA MET A 45 5.35 -5.60 -0.41
C MET A 45 6.26 -4.45 -0.85
N LEU A 46 6.20 -3.30 -0.18
CA LEU A 46 7.12 -2.17 -0.41
C LEU A 46 8.58 -2.47 -0.02
N LEU A 47 8.85 -3.60 0.63
CA LEU A 47 10.22 -4.08 0.83
C LEU A 47 10.78 -4.81 -0.40
N ASP A 48 9.93 -5.18 -1.38
CA ASP A 48 10.41 -5.77 -2.63
C ASP A 48 11.03 -4.67 -3.52
N PRO A 49 12.30 -4.81 -3.92
CA PRO A 49 13.02 -3.75 -4.63
C PRO A 49 12.43 -3.46 -6.01
N HIS A 50 11.84 -4.46 -6.68
CA HIS A 50 11.27 -4.27 -8.01
C HIS A 50 9.93 -3.51 -7.92
N ILE A 51 9.08 -3.90 -6.97
CA ILE A 51 7.81 -3.21 -6.71
C ILE A 51 8.07 -1.75 -6.35
N SER A 52 8.98 -1.49 -5.41
CA SER A 52 9.27 -0.14 -4.94
C SER A 52 9.91 0.73 -6.01
N SER A 53 10.87 0.19 -6.78
CA SER A 53 11.46 0.91 -7.91
C SER A 53 10.40 1.34 -8.95
N MET A 54 9.46 0.46 -9.30
CA MET A 54 8.42 0.77 -10.27
C MET A 54 7.40 1.78 -9.74
N LEU A 55 7.06 1.74 -8.45
CA LEU A 55 6.21 2.74 -7.80
C LEU A 55 6.90 4.11 -7.74
N ASP A 56 8.17 4.14 -7.35
CA ASP A 56 8.95 5.37 -7.28
C ASP A 56 9.11 6.03 -8.65
N LEU A 57 9.31 5.22 -9.70
CA LEU A 57 9.34 5.69 -11.08
C LEU A 57 8.02 6.39 -11.46
N ARG A 58 6.87 5.74 -11.20
CA ARG A 58 5.54 6.31 -11.49
C ARG A 58 5.31 7.62 -10.74
N LYS A 59 5.63 7.63 -9.44
CA LYS A 59 5.50 8.85 -8.61
C LYS A 59 6.42 9.95 -9.11
N SER A 60 7.64 9.62 -9.53
CA SER A 60 8.62 10.58 -10.04
C SER A 60 8.18 11.22 -11.34
N PHE A 61 7.55 10.47 -12.25
CA PHE A 61 6.97 11.04 -13.46
C PHE A 61 5.88 12.08 -13.17
N THR A 62 5.03 11.86 -12.16
CA THR A 62 4.04 12.86 -11.75
C THR A 62 4.69 14.08 -11.11
N LYS A 63 5.65 13.86 -10.20
CA LYS A 63 6.36 14.94 -9.49
C LYS A 63 7.26 15.78 -10.39
N GLY A 64 7.77 15.19 -11.48
CA GLY A 64 8.66 15.86 -12.43
C GLY A 64 7.94 16.80 -13.40
N ARG A 65 6.60 16.86 -13.37
CA ARG A 65 5.84 17.79 -14.22
C ARG A 65 5.84 19.19 -13.61
N ALA A 66 6.13 20.18 -14.44
CA ALA A 66 5.86 21.56 -14.09
C ALA A 66 4.37 21.75 -13.87
N TRP A 67 4.01 22.53 -12.85
CA TRP A 67 2.64 22.96 -12.60
C TRP A 67 2.56 24.46 -12.84
N ASP A 68 1.41 24.89 -13.33
CA ASP A 68 1.06 26.31 -13.41
C ASP A 68 -0.41 26.49 -13.06
N LEU A 69 -0.82 27.72 -12.75
CA LEU A 69 -2.21 28.08 -12.51
C LEU A 69 -2.66 29.06 -13.59
N GLU A 70 -3.72 28.68 -14.29
CA GLU A 70 -4.41 29.53 -15.26
C GLU A 70 -5.45 30.41 -14.54
N PRO A 71 -5.50 31.72 -14.82
CA PRO A 71 -6.56 32.58 -14.31
C PRO A 71 -7.95 32.11 -14.77
N PRO A 72 -8.98 32.18 -13.92
CA PRO A 72 -10.34 31.80 -14.29
C PRO A 72 -10.98 32.77 -15.31
N GLY A 73 -10.38 33.94 -15.51
CA GLY A 73 -10.82 34.96 -16.46
C GLY A 73 -9.72 35.98 -16.76
N ASN A 74 -9.96 36.83 -17.76
CA ASN A 74 -8.99 37.82 -18.27
C ASN A 74 -9.00 39.16 -17.52
N ASP A 75 -9.70 39.26 -16.40
CA ASP A 75 -9.75 40.48 -15.61
C ASP A 75 -8.56 40.60 -14.63
N ALA A 76 -8.30 41.82 -14.17
CA ALA A 76 -7.18 42.10 -13.27
C ALA A 76 -7.33 41.43 -11.90
N VAL A 77 -8.56 41.18 -11.42
CA VAL A 77 -8.84 40.55 -10.13
C VAL A 77 -8.50 39.06 -10.18
N SER A 78 -8.91 38.39 -11.24
CA SER A 78 -8.59 36.99 -11.54
C SER A 78 -7.07 36.79 -11.63
N THR A 79 -6.37 37.68 -12.35
CA THR A 79 -4.91 37.63 -12.48
C THR A 79 -4.22 37.78 -11.13
N ARG A 80 -4.57 38.82 -10.36
CA ARG A 80 -4.00 39.08 -9.02
C ARG A 80 -4.28 37.94 -8.04
N SER A 81 -5.49 37.36 -8.08
CA SER A 81 -5.85 36.23 -7.21
C SER A 81 -5.03 34.98 -7.55
N THR A 82 -4.82 34.71 -8.83
CA THR A 82 -3.98 33.59 -9.28
C THR A 82 -2.52 33.77 -8.86
N GLU A 83 -1.96 34.96 -9.00
CA GLU A 83 -0.60 35.27 -8.53
C GLU A 83 -0.46 35.06 -7.02
N LEU A 84 -1.44 35.54 -6.23
CA LEU A 84 -1.47 35.32 -4.79
C LEU A 84 -1.47 33.83 -4.42
N VAL A 85 -2.30 33.02 -5.09
CA VAL A 85 -2.36 31.57 -4.86
C VAL A 85 -1.05 30.91 -5.28
N LYS A 86 -0.44 31.31 -6.42
CA LYS A 86 0.88 30.80 -6.84
C LYS A 86 1.92 31.05 -5.75
N ASP A 87 1.94 32.25 -5.16
CA ASP A 87 2.90 32.59 -4.11
C ASP A 87 2.65 31.82 -2.81
N VAL A 88 1.39 31.60 -2.43
CA VAL A 88 1.05 30.71 -1.30
C VAL A 88 1.53 29.28 -1.56
N LEU A 89 1.28 28.73 -2.76
CA LEU A 89 1.70 27.37 -3.11
C LEU A 89 3.22 27.20 -3.14
N LYS A 90 3.98 28.23 -3.54
CA LYS A 90 5.46 28.23 -3.46
C LYS A 90 5.96 28.14 -2.01
N LYS A 91 5.23 28.73 -1.05
CA LYS A 91 5.55 28.65 0.38
C LYS A 91 5.07 27.35 1.05
N THR A 92 4.20 26.59 0.39
CA THR A 92 3.70 25.28 0.84
C THR A 92 4.72 24.17 0.56
N ASN A 93 4.66 23.07 1.33
CA ASN A 93 5.43 21.85 1.08
C ASN A 93 4.86 21.01 -0.09
N LEU A 94 4.46 21.65 -1.20
CA LEU A 94 3.60 21.05 -2.23
C LEU A 94 4.18 19.75 -2.81
N ALA A 95 5.47 19.72 -3.15
CA ALA A 95 6.13 18.51 -3.68
C ALA A 95 6.09 17.32 -2.68
N HIS A 96 6.31 17.60 -1.40
CA HIS A 96 6.18 16.60 -0.34
C HIS A 96 4.71 16.17 -0.19
N GLY A 97 3.78 17.13 -0.17
CA GLY A 97 2.35 16.87 -0.10
C GLY A 97 1.84 15.99 -1.24
N ILE A 98 2.25 16.27 -2.48
CA ILE A 98 1.97 15.43 -3.65
C ILE A 98 2.53 14.02 -3.42
N SER A 99 3.77 13.90 -2.91
CA SER A 99 4.35 12.58 -2.60
C SER A 99 3.50 11.80 -1.59
N GLN A 100 2.96 12.47 -0.57
CA GLN A 100 2.06 11.86 0.41
C GLN A 100 0.70 11.49 -0.21
N LEU A 101 0.14 12.30 -1.11
CA LEU A 101 -1.10 11.96 -1.80
C LEU A 101 -0.91 10.76 -2.75
N LEU A 102 0.26 10.67 -3.41
CA LEU A 102 0.55 9.58 -4.33
C LEU A 102 0.72 8.21 -3.66
N THR A 103 0.71 8.10 -2.32
CA THR A 103 0.55 6.80 -1.65
C THR A 103 -0.81 6.16 -1.94
N ALA A 104 -1.78 6.90 -2.50
CA ALA A 104 -3.02 6.31 -3.00
C ALA A 104 -2.78 5.25 -4.08
N LEU A 105 -1.67 5.33 -4.81
CA LEU A 105 -1.27 4.29 -5.76
C LEU A 105 -0.99 2.96 -5.04
N GLU A 106 -0.47 3.01 -3.82
CA GLU A 106 -0.13 1.84 -3.01
C GLU A 106 -1.36 1.22 -2.37
N TYR A 107 -2.21 2.04 -1.74
CA TYR A 107 -3.30 1.60 -0.88
C TYR A 107 -4.71 1.81 -1.45
N GLY A 108 -4.83 2.37 -2.65
CA GLY A 108 -6.11 2.79 -3.26
C GLY A 108 -6.47 4.23 -2.92
N PHE A 109 -6.19 4.70 -1.70
CA PHE A 109 -6.40 6.09 -1.29
C PHE A 109 -5.28 6.64 -0.41
N ALA A 110 -5.25 7.96 -0.29
CA ALA A 110 -4.40 8.69 0.62
C ALA A 110 -5.18 9.83 1.26
N VAL A 111 -4.81 10.16 2.50
CA VAL A 111 -5.39 11.26 3.26
C VAL A 111 -4.26 12.21 3.67
N ALA A 112 -4.39 13.47 3.30
CA ALA A 112 -3.52 14.55 3.76
C ALA A 112 -4.33 15.50 4.64
N GLU A 113 -3.84 15.76 5.85
CA GLU A 113 -4.35 16.82 6.70
C GLU A 113 -3.67 18.14 6.32
N LEU A 114 -4.48 19.18 6.13
CA LEU A 114 -4.05 20.54 5.92
C LEU A 114 -3.79 21.20 7.27
N VAL A 115 -2.53 21.52 7.55
CA VAL A 115 -2.13 22.30 8.72
C VAL A 115 -1.84 23.71 8.25
N TRP A 116 -2.70 24.64 8.65
CA TRP A 116 -2.61 26.03 8.24
C TRP A 116 -1.73 26.81 9.22
N ARG A 117 -0.87 27.66 8.68
CA ARG A 117 -0.14 28.68 9.44
C ARG A 117 -0.43 30.06 8.86
N GLN A 118 -0.33 31.08 9.68
CA GLN A 118 -0.50 32.46 9.23
C GLN A 118 0.88 33.10 9.05
N GLU A 119 1.10 33.76 7.92
CA GLU A 119 2.37 34.40 7.55
C GLU A 119 2.05 35.61 6.66
N ASP A 120 2.54 36.80 6.99
CA ASP A 120 2.26 38.06 6.26
C ASP A 120 0.76 38.33 6.03
N GLY A 121 -0.09 37.95 6.99
CA GLY A 121 -1.55 38.09 6.86
C GLY A 121 -2.22 37.05 5.95
N LEU A 122 -1.46 36.14 5.35
CA LEU A 122 -1.93 35.05 4.50
C LEU A 122 -1.99 33.72 5.26
N TRP A 123 -2.93 32.86 4.86
CA TRP A 123 -3.02 31.49 5.33
C TRP A 123 -2.26 30.56 4.39
N ILE A 124 -1.19 29.95 4.89
CA ILE A 124 -0.35 29.02 4.13
C ILE A 124 -0.64 27.59 4.60
N PRO A 125 -1.12 26.71 3.71
CA PRO A 125 -1.34 25.31 4.05
C PRO A 125 -0.02 24.53 4.01
N SER A 126 0.09 23.56 4.90
CA SER A 126 1.08 22.48 4.81
C SER A 126 0.34 21.14 4.77
N LEU A 127 0.66 20.31 3.77
CA LEU A 127 0.05 19.00 3.58
C LEU A 127 0.81 17.97 4.42
N LYS A 128 0.12 17.34 5.36
CA LYS A 128 0.67 16.27 6.19
C LYS A 128 -0.06 14.96 5.90
N GLY A 129 0.64 14.01 5.27
CA GLY A 129 0.11 12.68 5.03
C GLY A 129 -0.22 11.98 6.35
N ARG A 130 -1.36 11.26 6.36
CA ARG A 130 -1.83 10.49 7.49
C ARG A 130 -2.02 9.04 7.06
N ALA A 131 -1.66 8.11 7.95
CA ALA A 131 -1.79 6.68 7.67
C ALA A 131 -3.25 6.30 7.39
N GLN A 132 -3.46 5.58 6.29
CA GLN A 132 -4.76 5.19 5.75
C GLN A 132 -5.58 4.38 6.75
N LYS A 133 -4.92 3.53 7.55
CA LYS A 133 -5.56 2.69 8.58
C LYS A 133 -6.34 3.47 9.64
N ARG A 134 -6.11 4.79 9.75
CA ARG A 134 -6.83 5.67 10.69
C ARG A 134 -8.17 6.15 10.16
N PHE A 135 -8.50 5.83 8.91
CA PHE A 135 -9.68 6.36 8.24
C PHE A 135 -10.49 5.27 7.58
N VAL A 136 -11.80 5.48 7.56
CA VAL A 136 -12.77 4.74 6.76
C VAL A 136 -13.59 5.73 5.96
N LEU A 137 -14.18 5.27 4.87
CA LEU A 137 -15.10 6.05 4.06
C LEU A 137 -16.54 5.64 4.39
N SER A 138 -17.43 6.63 4.45
CA SER A 138 -18.85 6.38 4.58
C SER A 138 -19.40 5.74 3.30
N LEU A 139 -20.64 5.24 3.40
CA LEU A 139 -21.48 4.93 2.24
C LEU A 139 -21.84 6.18 1.41
N LYS A 140 -21.12 7.29 1.48
CA LYS A 140 -21.23 8.40 0.52
C LYS A 140 -19.85 8.84 0.05
N GLY A 141 -18.82 8.04 0.37
CA GLY A 141 -17.42 8.38 0.18
C GLY A 141 -16.94 9.53 1.07
N GLU A 142 -17.64 9.87 2.16
CA GLU A 142 -17.17 10.90 3.10
C GLU A 142 -16.06 10.32 4.00
N LEU A 143 -15.03 11.12 4.28
CA LEU A 143 -13.94 10.69 5.15
C LEU A 143 -14.40 10.61 6.61
N MET A 144 -14.10 9.51 7.28
CA MET A 144 -14.41 9.29 8.69
C MET A 144 -13.19 8.74 9.42
N LEU A 145 -13.12 8.94 10.74
CA LEU A 145 -12.11 8.28 11.57
C LEU A 145 -12.48 6.82 11.84
N ALA A 146 -11.49 5.95 11.73
CA ALA A 146 -11.60 4.54 12.08
C ALA A 146 -11.44 4.35 13.60
N ASP A 147 -12.36 4.96 14.36
CA ASP A 147 -12.48 4.81 15.81
C ASP A 147 -13.64 3.85 16.15
N PRO A 148 -13.75 3.33 17.40
CA PRO A 148 -14.89 2.51 17.82
C PRO A 148 -16.26 3.17 17.58
N TYR A 149 -16.27 4.50 17.51
CA TYR A 149 -17.42 5.31 17.13
C TYR A 149 -17.03 6.19 15.93
N PRO A 150 -17.13 5.69 14.69
CA PRO A 150 -16.75 6.44 13.50
C PRO A 150 -17.51 7.76 13.41
N LYS A 151 -16.79 8.85 13.14
CA LYS A 151 -17.36 10.18 12.96
C LYS A 151 -16.89 10.77 11.64
N THR A 152 -17.83 11.35 10.90
CA THR A 152 -17.52 12.05 9.66
C THR A 152 -16.68 13.29 9.91
N LEU A 153 -15.54 13.36 9.26
CA LEU A 153 -14.64 14.50 9.28
C LEU A 153 -15.14 15.56 8.29
N ARG A 154 -16.06 16.42 8.75
CA ARG A 154 -16.67 17.49 7.92
C ARG A 154 -15.98 18.85 8.06
N THR A 155 -14.81 18.91 8.69
CA THR A 155 -14.08 20.17 8.86
C THR A 155 -13.61 20.69 7.50
N LYS A 156 -14.25 21.77 7.04
CA LYS A 156 -13.92 22.41 5.76
C LYS A 156 -12.45 22.79 5.71
N TYR A 157 -11.83 22.60 4.53
CA TYR A 157 -10.43 22.96 4.27
C TYR A 157 -9.39 22.25 5.14
N LYS A 158 -9.76 21.17 5.84
CA LYS A 158 -8.86 20.50 6.78
C LYS A 158 -8.28 19.18 6.27
N PHE A 159 -8.98 18.49 5.37
CA PHE A 159 -8.54 17.20 4.84
C PHE A 159 -8.65 17.19 3.32
N MET A 160 -7.63 16.62 2.68
CA MET A 160 -7.65 16.23 1.27
C MET A 160 -7.60 14.71 1.18
N VAL A 161 -8.45 14.15 0.33
CA VAL A 161 -8.50 12.72 0.05
C VAL A 161 -8.23 12.53 -1.44
N TYR A 162 -7.18 11.78 -1.75
CA TYR A 162 -6.89 11.37 -3.13
C TYR A 162 -7.16 9.88 -3.28
N ARG A 163 -7.82 9.50 -4.38
CA ARG A 163 -8.27 8.13 -4.67
C ARG A 163 -7.73 7.71 -6.02
N ASN A 164 -7.12 6.54 -6.08
CA ASN A 164 -6.60 5.95 -7.30
C ASN A 164 -7.68 5.10 -7.98
N GLN A 165 -8.14 5.52 -9.16
CA GLN A 165 -9.14 4.79 -9.94
C GLN A 165 -10.38 4.39 -9.10
N PRO A 166 -11.06 5.34 -8.43
CA PRO A 166 -12.29 5.04 -7.71
C PRO A 166 -13.34 4.49 -8.67
N ARG A 167 -14.07 3.48 -8.21
CA ARG A 167 -15.24 2.94 -8.89
C ARG A 167 -16.45 3.18 -8.00
N ASP A 168 -17.63 3.09 -8.58
CA ASP A 168 -18.88 3.26 -7.84
C ASP A 168 -18.96 2.28 -6.64
N GLU A 169 -18.66 1.01 -6.90
CA GLU A 169 -18.59 -0.06 -5.88
C GLU A 169 -17.42 0.05 -4.91
N ASN A 170 -16.43 0.89 -5.21
CA ASN A 170 -15.22 1.02 -4.40
C ASN A 170 -14.83 2.50 -4.20
N PRO A 171 -15.41 3.15 -3.16
CA PRO A 171 -15.11 4.54 -2.86
C PRO A 171 -13.67 4.75 -2.37
N TYR A 172 -12.99 3.70 -1.91
CA TYR A 172 -11.58 3.75 -1.50
C TYR A 172 -10.61 3.78 -2.69
N GLY A 173 -11.07 3.42 -3.88
CA GLY A 173 -10.17 3.24 -5.03
C GLY A 173 -9.39 1.94 -4.99
N THR A 174 -8.61 1.71 -6.04
CA THR A 174 -7.93 0.45 -6.29
C THR A 174 -6.45 0.55 -5.95
N ALA A 175 -5.99 -0.26 -5.00
CA ALA A 175 -4.56 -0.42 -4.71
C ALA A 175 -3.84 -1.06 -5.90
N LEU A 176 -2.74 -0.47 -6.38
CA LEU A 176 -1.90 -1.14 -7.37
C LEU A 176 -1.18 -2.35 -6.79
N LEU A 177 -0.82 -2.29 -5.50
CA LEU A 177 -0.17 -3.39 -4.80
C LEU A 177 -1.05 -4.63 -4.73
N ALA A 178 -2.38 -4.49 -4.69
CA ALA A 178 -3.29 -5.64 -4.77
C ALA A 178 -3.01 -6.52 -6.00
N ARG A 179 -2.72 -5.91 -7.15
CA ARG A 179 -2.42 -6.60 -8.41
C ARG A 179 -1.06 -7.31 -8.40
N CYS A 180 -0.13 -6.81 -7.60
CA CYS A 180 1.22 -7.35 -7.48
C CYS A 180 1.33 -8.47 -6.42
N TYR A 181 0.28 -8.71 -5.63
CA TYR A 181 0.33 -9.60 -4.48
C TYR A 181 0.67 -11.04 -4.86
N TRP A 182 -0.07 -11.62 -5.82
CA TRP A 182 0.14 -13.02 -6.20
C TRP A 182 1.53 -13.27 -6.81
N PRO A 183 2.03 -12.44 -7.76
CA PRO A 183 3.42 -12.55 -8.23
C PRO A 183 4.45 -12.41 -7.11
N TRP A 184 4.26 -11.46 -6.18
CA TRP A 184 5.16 -11.27 -5.04
C TRP A 184 5.18 -12.47 -4.09
N THR A 185 4.01 -13.00 -3.74
CA THR A 185 3.87 -14.19 -2.89
C THR A 185 4.52 -15.40 -3.55
N PHE A 186 4.29 -15.60 -4.85
CA PHE A 186 4.92 -16.66 -5.63
C PHE A 186 6.45 -16.53 -5.64
N LYS A 187 6.99 -15.33 -5.92
CA LYS A 187 8.43 -15.06 -5.90
C LYS A 187 9.06 -15.42 -4.54
N ARG A 188 8.43 -15.02 -3.44
CA ARG A 188 8.91 -15.33 -2.08
C ARG A 188 8.88 -16.82 -1.78
N ALA A 189 7.79 -17.50 -2.16
CA ALA A 189 7.68 -18.95 -2.00
C ALA A 189 8.73 -19.69 -2.84
N GLY A 190 8.94 -19.26 -4.09
CA GLY A 190 9.94 -19.83 -4.99
C GLY A 190 11.36 -19.67 -4.48
N LEU A 191 11.72 -18.50 -3.92
CA LEU A 191 13.03 -18.29 -3.30
C LEU A 191 13.24 -19.20 -2.08
N ARG A 192 12.22 -19.33 -1.21
CA ARG A 192 12.28 -20.25 -0.06
C ARG A 192 12.45 -21.70 -0.51
N PHE A 193 11.66 -22.12 -1.49
CA PHE A 193 11.77 -23.44 -2.09
C PHE A 193 13.18 -23.69 -2.64
N TRP A 194 13.73 -22.72 -3.39
CA TRP A 194 15.09 -22.82 -3.92
C TRP A 194 16.15 -22.94 -2.82
N LEU A 195 16.05 -22.15 -1.75
CA LEU A 195 16.96 -22.26 -0.60
C LEU A 195 16.90 -23.65 0.03
N THR A 196 15.70 -24.17 0.29
CA THR A 196 15.52 -25.53 0.85
C THR A 196 16.07 -26.61 -0.09
N MET A 197 15.91 -26.44 -1.41
CA MET A 197 16.50 -27.35 -2.39
C MET A 197 18.03 -27.29 -2.36
N CYS A 198 18.62 -26.08 -2.33
CA CYS A 198 20.06 -25.90 -2.22
C CYS A 198 20.62 -26.49 -0.91
N GLU A 199 19.90 -26.37 0.20
CA GLU A 199 20.30 -27.01 1.47
C GLU A 199 20.24 -28.54 1.37
N LYS A 200 19.16 -29.09 0.82
CA LYS A 200 18.96 -30.54 0.72
C LYS A 200 19.91 -31.21 -0.27
N PHE A 201 20.18 -30.57 -1.41
CA PHE A 201 20.98 -31.14 -2.50
C PHE A 201 22.41 -30.58 -2.55
N GLY A 202 22.72 -29.53 -1.78
CA GLY A 202 24.08 -29.00 -1.63
C GLY A 202 24.96 -29.86 -0.72
N VAL A 203 24.35 -30.67 0.15
CA VAL A 203 25.05 -31.70 0.93
C VAL A 203 24.92 -33.04 0.18
N PRO A 204 26.03 -33.64 -0.26
CA PRO A 204 25.97 -34.95 -0.93
C PRO A 204 25.43 -36.01 0.04
N THR A 205 24.44 -36.78 -0.40
CA THR A 205 23.98 -37.96 0.34
C THR A 205 25.06 -39.04 0.30
N ILE A 206 25.66 -39.34 1.45
CA ILE A 206 26.69 -40.38 1.56
C ILE A 206 26.02 -41.72 1.88
N LEU A 207 26.07 -42.65 0.91
CA LEU A 207 25.68 -44.04 1.11
C LEU A 207 26.95 -44.86 1.39
N ALA A 208 27.13 -45.29 2.64
CA ALA A 208 28.23 -46.18 3.01
C ALA A 208 27.76 -47.64 2.99
N LEU A 209 28.28 -48.43 2.06
CA LEU A 209 28.03 -49.87 1.99
C LEU A 209 29.24 -50.62 2.54
N PHE A 210 29.03 -51.46 3.55
CA PHE A 210 30.08 -52.30 4.14
C PHE A 210 29.54 -53.71 4.42
N LYS A 211 30.42 -54.71 4.34
CA LYS A 211 30.13 -56.08 4.75
C LYS A 211 30.52 -56.27 6.21
N CYS A 212 29.65 -56.94 6.97
CA CYS A 212 29.90 -57.34 8.35
C CYS A 212 29.51 -58.81 8.51
N ASP A 213 30.23 -59.49 9.39
CA ASP A 213 30.01 -60.90 9.70
C ASP A 213 29.11 -61.09 10.94
N SER A 214 28.86 -60.02 11.71
CA SER A 214 27.97 -59.98 12.87
C SER A 214 27.22 -58.63 13.01
N ASP A 215 26.09 -58.65 13.70
CA ASP A 215 25.25 -57.46 13.92
C ASP A 215 25.92 -56.44 14.86
N GLU A 216 26.63 -56.88 15.90
CA GLU A 216 27.38 -55.99 16.80
C GLU A 216 28.47 -55.20 16.06
N GLU A 217 29.15 -55.83 15.10
CA GLU A 217 30.15 -55.14 14.29
C GLU A 217 29.52 -54.17 13.29
N ALA A 218 28.32 -54.48 12.78
CA ALA A 218 27.56 -53.57 11.94
C ALA A 218 27.14 -52.29 12.69
N GLU A 219 26.63 -52.41 13.92
CA GLU A 219 26.25 -51.26 14.75
C GLU A 219 27.45 -50.38 15.10
N ARG A 220 28.57 -50.98 15.50
CA ARG A 220 29.80 -50.23 15.84
C ARG A 220 30.33 -49.43 14.65
N ARG A 221 30.37 -50.03 13.45
CA ARG A 221 30.84 -49.34 12.23
C ARG A 221 29.86 -48.27 11.78
N ALA A 222 28.56 -48.51 11.88
CA ALA A 222 27.54 -47.50 11.58
C ALA A 222 27.67 -46.27 12.48
N GLN A 223 27.88 -46.46 13.79
CA GLN A 223 28.11 -45.35 14.74
C GLN A 223 29.38 -44.56 14.42
N ALA A 224 30.48 -45.25 14.09
CA ALA A 224 31.74 -44.58 13.72
C ALA A 224 31.59 -43.73 12.44
N ILE A 225 30.90 -44.26 11.43
CA ILE A 225 30.62 -43.55 10.18
C ILE A 225 29.69 -42.35 10.46
N ALA A 226 28.62 -42.54 11.23
CA ALA A 226 27.71 -41.45 11.59
C ALA A 226 28.44 -40.31 12.32
N ALA A 227 29.33 -40.63 13.26
CA ALA A 227 30.15 -39.64 13.97
C ALA A 227 31.12 -38.89 13.03
N ALA A 228 31.75 -39.61 12.08
CA ALA A 228 32.62 -38.99 11.08
C ALA A 228 31.85 -38.07 10.13
N LEU A 229 30.65 -38.47 9.70
CA LEU A 229 29.78 -37.71 8.82
C LEU A 229 29.21 -36.45 9.49
N TYR A 230 28.84 -36.54 10.77
CA TYR A 230 28.36 -35.41 11.56
C TYR A 230 29.38 -34.26 11.61
N ASN A 231 30.68 -34.59 11.74
CA ASN A 231 31.76 -33.61 11.74
C ASN A 231 32.00 -32.96 10.37
N ILE A 232 31.61 -33.60 9.26
CA ILE A 232 31.73 -33.05 7.90
C ILE A 232 30.57 -32.08 7.61
N GLN A 233 29.36 -32.42 8.06
CA GLN A 233 28.17 -31.56 7.88
C GLN A 233 28.30 -30.21 8.59
N SER A 234 28.90 -30.16 9.79
CA SER A 234 29.04 -28.89 10.51
C SER A 234 30.01 -27.91 9.83
N ASN A 235 31.06 -28.42 9.16
CA ASN A 235 32.02 -27.59 8.43
C ASN A 235 31.48 -27.09 7.08
N ALA A 236 30.62 -27.87 6.41
CA ALA A 236 29.97 -27.46 5.17
C ALA A 236 28.86 -26.41 5.38
N ALA A 237 28.21 -26.39 6.55
CA ALA A 237 27.22 -25.38 6.91
C ALA A 237 27.81 -24.06 7.43
N ALA A 238 29.11 -24.04 7.76
CA ALA A 238 29.83 -22.88 8.29
C ALA A 238 30.64 -22.11 7.22
N ALA A 239 30.70 -22.61 5.98
CA ALA A 239 31.34 -21.99 4.82
C ALA A 239 30.30 -21.39 3.86
#